data_AF-A0A699X1C4-F1
#
_entry.id   AF-A0A699X1C4-F1
#
_cell.length_a   1.000
_cell.length_b   1.000
_cell.length_c   1.000
_cell.angle_alpha   90.00
_cell.angle_beta   90.00
_cell.angle_gamma   90.00
#
_symmetry.space_group_name_H-M   'P 1'
#
loop_
_entity.id
_entity.type
_entity.pdbx_description
1 polymer ?
#
loop_
_entity_poly.entity_id
_entity_poly.type
_entity_poly.pdbx_seq_one_letter_code
_entity_poly.pdbx_strand_id
1 'polypeptide(L)'
;LYTDGDVWEDAWEDLIGSRYTAKSERRMIIVLDGIDEVSEGDFPTLVELLGRAKRNECAVQIIFTCDKGREEILSGLEARTIQLTREKIIGDMSRVASSRTKSLSRLRQLR
;
A
#
# COMPACT_ATOMS: atom_id res chain seq x y z
N LEU A 1 -23.52 3.83 -25.28
CA LEU A 1 -22.13 4.27 -25.08
C LEU A 1 -21.88 4.16 -23.59
N TYR A 2 -21.48 2.99 -23.12
CA TYR A 2 -21.03 2.82 -21.74
C TYR A 2 -19.57 3.22 -21.73
N THR A 3 -19.24 4.27 -21.01
CA THR A 3 -17.85 4.67 -20.77
C THR A 3 -17.26 3.73 -19.74
N ASP A 4 -16.02 3.25 -19.94
CA ASP A 4 -15.36 2.29 -19.04
C ASP A 4 -15.41 2.69 -17.55
N GLY A 5 -15.50 3.99 -17.26
CA GLY A 5 -15.67 4.51 -15.90
C GLY A 5 -16.89 3.96 -15.15
N ASP A 6 -18.04 3.81 -15.82
CA ASP A 6 -19.28 3.35 -15.17
C ASP A 6 -19.16 1.89 -14.68
N VAL A 7 -18.39 1.06 -15.40
CA VAL A 7 -18.18 -0.36 -15.07
C VAL A 7 -17.32 -0.52 -13.82
N TRP A 8 -16.36 0.38 -13.59
CA TRP A 8 -15.48 0.33 -12.42
C TRP A 8 -16.12 0.89 -11.16
N GLU A 9 -17.01 1.89 -11.30
CA GLU A 9 -17.77 2.40 -10.16
C GLU A 9 -18.67 1.31 -9.58
N ASP A 10 -19.40 0.61 -10.45
CA ASP A 10 -20.26 -0.50 -10.07
C ASP A 10 -19.46 -1.63 -9.39
N ALA A 11 -18.25 -1.93 -9.90
CA ALA A 11 -17.41 -2.99 -9.33
C ALA A 11 -16.92 -2.69 -7.90
N TRP A 12 -16.56 -1.43 -7.58
CA TRP A 12 -16.12 -1.07 -6.23
C TRP A 12 -17.27 -1.20 -5.22
N GLU A 13 -18.43 -0.66 -5.54
CA GLU A 13 -19.60 -0.72 -4.67
C GLU A 13 -20.09 -2.17 -4.50
N ASP A 14 -20.16 -2.94 -5.59
CA ASP A 14 -20.64 -4.33 -5.53
C ASP A 14 -19.70 -5.24 -4.74
N LEU A 15 -18.39 -5.07 -4.88
CA LEU A 15 -17.41 -5.97 -4.26
C LEU A 15 -17.02 -5.55 -2.85
N ILE A 16 -16.92 -4.25 -2.60
CA ILE A 16 -16.33 -3.68 -1.39
C ILE A 16 -17.38 -2.89 -0.61
N GLY A 17 -17.96 -1.85 -1.20
CA GLY A 17 -18.87 -0.92 -0.51
C GLY A 17 -20.07 -1.62 0.15
N SER A 18 -20.69 -2.57 -0.56
CA SER A 18 -21.85 -3.32 -0.08
C SER A 18 -21.56 -4.27 1.09
N ARG A 19 -20.33 -4.79 1.19
CA ARG A 19 -19.92 -5.83 2.16
C ARG A 19 -19.18 -5.27 3.36
N TYR A 20 -18.43 -4.20 3.16
CA TYR A 20 -17.56 -3.60 4.16
C TYR A 20 -18.02 -2.19 4.45
N THR A 21 -19.27 -2.04 4.86
CA THR A 21 -19.80 -0.75 5.32
C THR A 21 -19.14 -0.32 6.63
N ALA A 22 -19.27 0.96 7.01
CA ALA A 22 -18.76 1.49 8.28
C ALA A 22 -19.29 0.78 9.53
N LYS A 23 -20.43 0.10 9.43
CA LYS A 23 -21.04 -0.69 10.52
C LYS A 23 -20.63 -2.17 10.49
N SER A 24 -19.84 -2.59 9.51
CA SER A 24 -19.39 -3.97 9.40
C SER A 24 -18.48 -4.32 10.58
N GLU A 25 -18.74 -5.47 11.21
CA GLU A 25 -17.86 -6.01 12.26
C GLU A 25 -16.49 -6.44 11.71
N ARG A 26 -16.40 -6.65 10.39
CA ARG A 26 -15.19 -7.08 9.71
C ARG A 26 -14.58 -5.93 8.92
N ARG A 27 -13.27 -5.77 9.04
CA ARG A 27 -12.48 -4.83 8.24
C ARG A 27 -11.80 -5.56 7.08
N MET A 28 -11.83 -4.96 5.89
CA MET A 28 -10.98 -5.38 4.77
C MET A 28 -9.64 -4.64 4.84
N ILE A 29 -8.54 -5.36 4.70
CA ILE A 29 -7.21 -4.78 4.59
C ILE A 29 -6.68 -5.12 3.19
N ILE A 30 -6.35 -4.09 2.42
CA ILE A 30 -5.77 -4.21 1.08
C ILE A 30 -4.31 -3.76 1.18
N VAL A 31 -3.39 -4.59 0.71
CA VAL A 31 -1.96 -4.26 0.63
C VAL A 31 -1.56 -4.23 -0.84
N LEU A 32 -1.08 -3.08 -1.30
CA LEU A 32 -0.63 -2.86 -2.67
C LEU A 32 0.88 -2.60 -2.65
N ASP A 33 1.66 -3.45 -3.32
CA ASP A 33 3.11 -3.28 -3.41
C ASP A 33 3.45 -2.64 -4.77
N GLY A 34 4.27 -1.58 -4.76
CA GLY A 34 4.79 -0.93 -5.96
C GLY A 34 3.73 -0.22 -6.80
N ILE A 35 2.89 0.64 -6.20
CA ILE A 35 1.84 1.34 -6.97
C ILE A 35 2.40 2.27 -8.06
N ASP A 36 3.68 2.62 -7.99
CA ASP A 36 4.41 3.37 -9.02
C ASP A 36 4.65 2.57 -10.31
N GLU A 37 4.48 1.24 -10.30
CA GLU A 37 4.55 0.39 -11.49
C GLU A 37 3.31 0.52 -12.39
N VAL A 38 2.24 1.14 -11.89
CA VAL A 38 1.03 1.42 -12.68
C VAL A 38 1.35 2.44 -13.77
N SER A 39 0.77 2.22 -14.95
CA SER A 39 0.98 3.09 -16.10
C SER A 39 0.56 4.54 -15.80
N GLU A 40 1.23 5.52 -16.41
CA GLU A 40 0.88 6.94 -16.25
C GLU A 40 -0.60 7.25 -16.57
N GLY A 41 -1.19 6.50 -17.51
CA GLY A 41 -2.59 6.68 -17.90
C GLY A 41 -3.57 6.15 -16.86
N ASP A 42 -3.21 5.09 -16.14
CA ASP A 42 -4.09 4.42 -15.17
C ASP A 42 -3.88 4.91 -13.74
N PHE A 43 -2.75 5.57 -13.47
CA PHE A 43 -2.41 6.08 -12.13
C PHE A 43 -3.46 7.04 -11.55
N PRO A 44 -4.06 7.98 -12.32
CA PRO A 44 -5.15 8.82 -11.81
C PRO A 44 -6.37 8.00 -11.34
N THR A 45 -6.75 6.97 -12.10
CA THR A 45 -7.85 6.06 -11.74
C THR A 45 -7.54 5.30 -10.45
N LEU A 46 -6.29 4.83 -10.29
CA LEU A 46 -5.86 4.20 -9.05
C LEU A 46 -5.98 5.17 -7.86
N VAL A 47 -5.50 6.41 -8.00
CA VAL A 47 -5.58 7.42 -6.93
C VAL A 47 -7.02 7.71 -6.57
N GLU A 48 -7.93 7.78 -7.54
CA GLU A 48 -9.35 7.93 -7.29
C GLU A 48 -9.91 6.75 -6.46
N LEU A 49 -9.59 5.51 -6.83
CA LEU A 49 -9.99 4.31 -6.08
C LEU A 49 -9.46 4.32 -4.64
N LEU A 50 -8.19 4.69 -4.45
CA LEU A 50 -7.60 4.84 -3.12
C LEU A 50 -8.34 5.90 -2.29
N GLY A 51 -8.75 7.00 -2.93
CA GLY A 51 -9.54 8.06 -2.30
C GLY A 51 -10.93 7.61 -1.87
N ARG A 52 -11.54 6.61 -2.53
CA ARG A 52 -12.85 6.07 -2.14
C ARG A 52 -12.81 5.38 -0.77
N ALA A 53 -11.71 4.70 -0.43
CA ALA A 53 -11.54 4.10 0.89
C ALA A 53 -11.45 5.12 2.03
N LYS A 54 -11.17 6.40 1.74
CA LYS A 54 -11.20 7.50 2.72
C LYS A 54 -12.61 7.89 3.12
N ARG A 55 -13.62 7.65 2.27
CA ARG A 55 -15.01 7.97 2.61
C ARG A 55 -15.36 7.10 3.83
N ASN A 56 -15.79 7.73 4.93
CA ASN A 56 -16.14 7.11 6.22
C ASN A 56 -17.34 6.13 6.13
N GLU A 57 -17.65 5.67 4.94
CA GLU A 57 -18.75 4.81 4.57
C GLU A 57 -18.31 3.34 4.53
N CYS A 58 -17.00 3.06 4.49
CA CYS A 58 -16.45 1.72 4.38
C CYS A 58 -15.47 1.34 5.51
N ALA A 59 -15.55 0.10 5.98
CA ALA A 59 -14.59 -0.55 6.88
C ALA A 59 -13.41 -1.14 6.09
N VAL A 60 -12.73 -0.29 5.29
CA VAL A 60 -11.60 -0.68 4.43
C VAL A 60 -10.36 0.09 4.85
N GLN A 61 -9.23 -0.61 4.94
CA GLN A 61 -7.93 -0.03 5.18
C GLN A 61 -7.00 -0.40 4.03
N ILE A 62 -6.39 0.60 3.41
CA ILE A 62 -5.41 0.38 2.33
C ILE A 62 -4.03 0.75 2.84
N ILE A 63 -3.07 -0.13 2.58
CA ILE A 63 -1.64 0.06 2.81
C ILE A 63 -0.96 -0.08 1.47
N PHE A 64 -0.12 0.87 1.08
CA PHE A 64 0.59 0.80 -0.19
C PHE A 64 2.04 1.24 -0.07
N THR A 65 2.89 0.71 -0.95
CA THR A 65 4.27 1.14 -1.15
C THR A 65 4.39 1.87 -2.48
N CYS A 66 5.23 2.90 -2.53
CA CYS A 66 5.40 3.72 -3.71
C CYS A 66 6.80 4.33 -3.71
N ASP A 67 7.40 4.51 -4.88
CA ASP A 67 8.58 5.35 -5.02
C ASP A 67 8.27 6.85 -4.80
N LYS A 68 9.30 7.61 -4.43
CA LYS A 68 9.21 9.02 -4.07
C LYS A 68 8.72 9.91 -5.22
N GLY A 69 8.92 9.47 -6.48
CA GLY A 69 8.51 10.23 -7.67
C GLY A 69 7.01 10.54 -7.75
N ARG A 70 6.16 9.84 -7.01
CA ARG A 70 4.69 10.02 -6.99
C ARG A 70 4.16 10.74 -5.76
N GLU A 71 5.03 11.19 -4.84
CA GLU A 71 4.63 11.74 -3.53
C GLU A 71 3.67 12.94 -3.65
N GLU A 72 3.88 13.81 -4.64
CA GLU A 72 3.03 14.99 -4.87
C GLU A 72 1.59 14.61 -5.24
N ILE A 73 1.41 13.65 -6.15
CA ILE A 73 0.08 13.19 -6.58
C ILE A 73 -0.64 12.49 -5.42
N LEU A 74 0.10 11.71 -4.62
CA LEU A 74 -0.44 10.97 -3.48
C LEU A 74 -0.76 11.86 -2.27
N SER A 75 -0.22 13.08 -2.21
CA SER A 75 -0.47 14.01 -1.10
C SER A 75 -1.96 14.35 -0.94
N GLY A 76 -2.73 14.35 -2.03
CA GLY A 76 -4.18 14.56 -2.02
C GLY A 76 -4.98 13.47 -1.32
N LEU A 77 -4.40 12.29 -1.08
CA LEU A 77 -5.05 11.20 -0.35
C LEU A 77 -5.06 11.42 1.16
N GLU A 78 -4.24 12.34 1.69
CA GLU A 78 -4.00 12.52 3.13
C GLU A 78 -3.65 11.18 3.85
N ALA A 79 -3.02 10.27 3.12
CA ALA A 79 -2.60 8.99 3.67
C ALA A 79 -1.55 9.19 4.77
N ARG A 80 -1.55 8.31 5.79
CA ARG A 80 -0.46 8.30 6.77
C ARG A 80 0.82 7.78 6.12
N THR A 81 1.77 8.68 5.90
CA THR A 81 3.03 8.36 5.22
C THR A 81 4.09 7.86 6.19
N ILE A 82 4.69 6.71 5.87
CA ILE A 82 5.90 6.21 6.51
C ILE A 82 7.04 6.29 5.51
N GLN A 83 7.91 7.29 5.66
CA GLN A 83 9.09 7.41 4.82
C GLN A 83 10.19 6.47 5.30
N LEU A 84 10.54 5.50 4.44
CA LEU A 84 11.65 4.57 4.62
C LEU A 84 12.95 5.20 4.10
N THR A 85 13.66 5.91 4.97
CA THR A 85 14.97 6.51 4.62
C THR A 85 16.13 5.62 5.05
N ARG A 86 17.29 5.80 4.42
CA ARG A 86 18.51 5.05 4.74
C ARG A 86 18.87 5.17 6.22
N GLU A 87 18.74 6.37 6.78
CA GLU A 87 19.08 6.68 8.18
C GLU A 87 18.20 5.89 9.15
N LYS A 88 16.92 5.69 8.82
CA LYS A 88 16.00 4.89 9.62
C LYS A 88 16.27 3.40 9.52
N ILE A 89 16.73 2.94 8.34
CA ILE A 89 16.84 1.51 8.03
C ILE A 89 18.23 0.94 8.40
N ILE A 90 19.30 1.73 8.36
CA ILE A 90 20.68 1.23 8.48
C ILE A 90 20.96 0.48 9.79
N GLY A 91 20.38 0.94 10.91
CA GLY A 91 20.52 0.29 12.21
C GLY A 91 19.88 -1.11 12.22
N ASP A 92 18.68 -1.22 11.67
CA ASP A 92 17.97 -2.50 11.59
C ASP A 92 18.62 -3.43 10.57
N MET A 93 19.11 -2.91 9.44
CA MET A 93 19.85 -3.73 8.48
C MET A 93 21.12 -4.33 9.07
N SER A 94 21.84 -3.55 9.88
CA SER A 94 23.03 -4.03 10.59
C SER A 94 22.69 -5.15 11.57
N ARG A 95 21.55 -5.05 12.27
CA ARG A 95 21.05 -6.10 13.17
C ARG A 95 20.64 -7.34 12.40
N VAL A 96 19.91 -7.19 11.29
CA VAL A 96 19.51 -8.30 10.42
C VAL A 96 20.74 -9.02 9.87
N ALA A 97 21.72 -8.29 9.33
CA ALA A 97 22.98 -8.84 8.84
C ALA A 97 23.75 -9.58 9.94
N SER A 98 23.85 -8.99 11.13
CA SER A 98 24.49 -9.62 12.28
C SER A 98 23.77 -10.89 12.74
N SER A 99 22.45 -10.90 12.71
CA SER A 99 21.64 -12.07 13.06
C SER A 99 21.83 -13.19 12.04
N ARG A 100 21.76 -12.87 10.75
CA ARG A 100 21.96 -13.83 9.66
C ARG A 100 23.37 -14.42 9.68
N THR A 101 24.41 -13.62 9.89
CA THR A 101 25.80 -14.12 9.97
C THR A 101 26.04 -15.05 11.16
N LYS A 102 25.44 -14.76 12.33
CA LYS A 102 25.50 -15.66 13.51
C LYS A 102 24.82 -17.00 13.28
N SER A 103 23.80 -17.05 12.43
CA SER A 103 23.09 -18.29 12.08
C SER A 103 23.86 -19.19 11.09
N LEU A 104 24.95 -18.69 10.50
CA LEU A 104 25.79 -19.47 9.58
C LEU A 104 26.86 -20.26 10.33
N SER A 105 26.60 -21.55 10.55
CA SER A 105 27.50 -22.49 11.24
C SER A 105 28.91 -22.56 10.65
N ARG A 106 29.06 -22.35 9.34
CA ARG A 106 30.35 -22.40 8.61
C ARG A 106 31.30 -21.25 8.93
N LEU A 107 30.79 -20.05 9.26
CA LEU A 107 31.62 -18.91 9.66
C LEU A 107 32.12 -19.03 11.11
N ARG A 108 31.49 -19.90 11.90
CA ARG A 108 31.84 -20.15 13.30
C ARG A 108 33.10 -21.02 13.46
N GLN A 109 33.52 -21.73 12.42
CA GLN A 109 34.72 -22.57 12.38
C GLN A 109 35.97 -21.85 11.84
N LEU A 110 35.84 -20.60 11.38
CA LEU A 110 36.95 -19.78 10.87
C LEU A 110 37.55 -18.83 11.93
N ARG A 111 37.16 -18.99 13.20
CA ARG A 111 37.67 -18.24 14.35
C ARG A 111 38.45 -19.15 15.29
#